data_AF-A0A5C8EC19-F1
#
_entry.id   AF-A0A5C8EC19-F1
#
_cell.length_a   1.000
_cell.length_b   1.000
_cell.length_c   1.000
_cell.angle_alpha   90.00
_cell.angle_beta   90.00
_cell.angle_gamma   90.00
#
_symmetry.space_group_name_H-M   'P 1'
#
loop_
_entity.id
_entity.type
_entity.pdbx_description
1 polymer ?
#
loop_
_entity_poly.entity_id
_entity_poly.type
_entity_poly.pdbx_seq_one_letter_code
_entity_poly.pdbx_strand_id
1 'polypeptide(L)'
;MNNYCYISQVDRDDYLNLFKLFWIKAENLIRITRNTQFKKIIIPSASMRLYDRYSDEYKENLNKISSNIKPSKYKKIYISRSQDIIGFTQTIGEENIENIFKNNDFKILYPAREKLETAISLMKGAEVVAGVVGTNMHNILFAKDNIKTINLNRRNNETGFQIVIDQMKNTESYYIDSYYQPIPTNTGSAIPFLIYPTNYTISFFKDFGIKYNKNIKEILYKQFSFDLTKYLYQYHKSVYNNLDNDTSVIKNVDLVNSLKVVFNDYPIEKITKKQKKNIIDKIAWWIPVKKLRDNFRNKFKH
;
A
#
# COMPACT_ATOMS: atom_id res chain seq x y z
N MET A 1 -9.88 -32.62 22.18
CA MET A 1 -9.14 -31.36 21.94
C MET A 1 -9.06 -31.16 20.43
N ASN A 2 -9.44 -30.00 19.91
CA ASN A 2 -9.37 -29.72 18.48
C ASN A 2 -7.98 -29.15 18.17
N ASN A 3 -7.26 -29.80 17.27
CA ASN A 3 -5.99 -29.29 16.74
C ASN A 3 -6.26 -28.49 15.46
N TYR A 4 -5.54 -27.38 15.28
CA TYR A 4 -5.65 -26.49 14.13
C TYR A 4 -4.36 -26.53 13.35
N CYS A 5 -4.45 -26.80 12.05
CA CYS A 5 -3.29 -26.90 11.18
C CYS A 5 -3.11 -25.60 10.40
N TYR A 6 -1.87 -25.15 10.24
CA TYR A 6 -1.55 -24.00 9.39
C TYR A 6 -0.27 -24.22 8.60
N ILE A 7 -0.13 -23.48 7.50
CA ILE A 7 1.07 -23.46 6.64
C ILE A 7 1.59 -22.01 6.63
N SER A 8 2.89 -21.84 6.84
CA SER A 8 3.57 -20.54 6.73
C SER A 8 4.84 -20.67 5.89
N GLN A 9 5.00 -19.76 4.92
CA GLN A 9 6.20 -19.67 4.06
C GLN A 9 7.43 -19.10 4.79
N VAL A 10 7.22 -18.49 5.97
CA VAL A 10 8.29 -17.82 6.72
C VAL A 10 8.33 -18.41 8.13
N ASP A 11 9.54 -18.61 8.66
CA ASP A 11 9.78 -18.92 10.08
C ASP A 11 9.56 -17.69 10.96
N ARG A 12 8.43 -17.02 10.77
CA ARG A 12 7.98 -15.91 11.59
C ARG A 12 6.60 -16.24 12.11
N ASP A 13 6.47 -16.23 13.42
CA ASP A 13 5.26 -16.57 14.15
C ASP A 13 4.46 -15.33 14.53
N ASP A 14 4.64 -14.23 13.78
CA ASP A 14 4.01 -12.93 14.03
C ASP A 14 2.47 -13.03 14.02
N TYR A 15 1.90 -13.95 13.24
CA TYR A 15 0.46 -14.24 13.18
C TYR A 15 -0.05 -15.11 14.35
N LEU A 16 0.83 -15.73 15.15
CA LEU A 16 0.39 -16.48 16.35
C LEU A 16 -0.29 -15.57 17.36
N ASN A 17 0.08 -14.29 17.41
CA ASN A 17 -0.59 -13.31 18.26
C ASN A 17 -2.06 -13.13 17.85
N LEU A 18 -2.36 -13.22 16.55
CA LEU A 18 -3.76 -13.22 16.08
C LEU A 18 -4.49 -14.46 16.61
N PHE A 19 -3.91 -15.67 16.51
CA PHE A 19 -4.53 -16.89 17.05
C PHE A 19 -4.76 -16.86 18.57
N LYS A 20 -3.88 -16.20 19.32
CA LYS A 20 -4.11 -15.97 20.77
C LYS A 20 -5.36 -15.12 21.01
N LEU A 21 -5.65 -14.13 20.15
CA LEU A 21 -6.89 -13.35 20.23
C LEU A 21 -8.13 -14.18 19.87
N PHE A 22 -7.97 -15.31 19.16
CA PHE A 22 -9.02 -16.31 18.96
C PHE A 22 -9.15 -17.31 20.12
N TRP A 23 -8.46 -17.10 21.24
CA TRP A 23 -8.38 -18.05 22.38
C TRP A 23 -7.88 -19.44 21.99
N ILE A 24 -7.18 -19.55 20.86
CA ILE A 24 -6.53 -20.79 20.44
C ILE A 24 -5.21 -20.87 21.18
N LYS A 25 -5.08 -21.87 22.05
CA LYS A 25 -3.83 -22.16 22.75
C LYS A 25 -2.77 -22.59 21.75
N ALA A 26 -1.53 -22.14 21.94
CA ALA A 26 -0.41 -22.49 21.07
C ALA A 26 -0.19 -24.02 20.96
N GLU A 27 -0.46 -24.76 22.04
CA GLU A 27 -0.40 -26.23 22.06
C GLU A 27 -1.39 -26.92 21.10
N ASN A 28 -2.46 -26.22 20.69
CA ASN A 28 -3.44 -26.72 19.73
C ASN A 28 -3.08 -26.36 18.28
N LEU A 29 -2.01 -25.60 18.04
CA LEU A 29 -1.56 -25.19 16.70
C LEU A 29 -0.50 -26.17 16.19
N ILE A 30 -0.75 -26.75 15.02
CA ILE A 30 0.19 -27.64 14.33
C ILE A 30 0.68 -26.93 13.07
N ARG A 31 1.95 -26.53 13.06
CA ARG A 31 2.60 -26.03 11.85
C ARG A 31 2.96 -27.19 10.92
N ILE A 32 2.42 -27.17 9.71
CA ILE A 32 2.74 -28.16 8.69
C ILE A 32 3.99 -27.71 7.95
N THR A 33 5.12 -28.39 8.21
CA THR A 33 6.43 -28.10 7.59
C THR A 33 6.92 -29.18 6.65
N ARG A 34 6.22 -30.33 6.62
CA ARG A 34 6.51 -31.49 5.78
C ARG A 34 5.22 -32.16 5.37
N ASN A 35 5.31 -33.08 4.40
CA ASN A 35 4.19 -33.94 4.02
C ASN A 35 3.63 -34.63 5.27
N THR A 36 2.40 -34.27 5.64
CA THR A 36 1.74 -34.70 6.87
C THR A 36 0.37 -35.26 6.51
N GLN A 37 0.04 -36.45 7.01
CA GLN A 37 -1.24 -37.11 6.76
C GLN A 37 -2.11 -37.08 8.01
N PHE A 38 -3.41 -36.88 7.82
CA PHE A 38 -4.41 -36.88 8.88
C PHE A 38 -5.53 -37.86 8.52
N LYS A 39 -6.08 -38.56 9.52
CA LYS A 39 -7.23 -39.45 9.33
C LYS A 39 -8.49 -38.71 8.85
N LYS A 40 -8.64 -37.45 9.26
CA LYS A 40 -9.73 -36.55 8.87
C LYS A 40 -9.26 -35.10 8.99
N ILE A 41 -9.59 -34.27 8.01
CA ILE A 41 -9.39 -32.82 8.04
C ILE A 41 -10.74 -32.15 7.82
N ILE A 42 -11.05 -31.11 8.60
CA ILE A 42 -12.21 -30.25 8.37
C ILE A 42 -11.69 -28.97 7.71
N ILE A 43 -12.12 -28.70 6.48
CA ILE A 43 -11.82 -27.47 5.77
C ILE A 43 -13.09 -26.60 5.82
N PRO A 44 -13.08 -25.47 6.56
CA PRO A 44 -14.25 -24.60 6.61
C PRO A 44 -14.48 -23.94 5.25
N SER A 45 -15.73 -23.57 4.97
CA SER A 45 -16.06 -22.71 3.84
C SER A 45 -15.44 -21.32 4.02
N ALA A 46 -15.16 -20.63 2.92
CA ALA A 46 -14.67 -19.26 2.96
C ALA A 46 -15.69 -18.33 3.64
N SER A 47 -15.27 -17.66 4.71
CA SER A 47 -16.08 -16.68 5.46
C SER A 47 -16.30 -15.36 4.71
N MET A 48 -15.55 -15.14 3.64
CA MET A 48 -15.66 -13.96 2.78
C MET A 48 -15.30 -14.33 1.33
N ARG A 49 -16.04 -13.78 0.37
CA ARG A 49 -15.78 -13.85 -1.06
C ARG A 49 -15.66 -12.43 -1.61
N LEU A 50 -14.58 -12.17 -2.35
CA LEU A 50 -14.31 -10.87 -2.95
C LEU A 50 -15.48 -10.38 -3.79
N TYR A 51 -15.75 -9.07 -3.72
CA TYR A 51 -16.80 -8.36 -4.48
C TYR A 51 -18.23 -8.82 -4.19
N ASP A 52 -18.45 -9.72 -3.24
CA ASP A 52 -19.69 -10.49 -3.21
C ASP A 52 -20.34 -10.57 -1.83
N ARG A 53 -19.68 -11.24 -0.88
CA ARG A 53 -20.32 -11.55 0.40
C ARG A 53 -19.32 -11.81 1.52
N TYR A 54 -19.83 -11.69 2.73
CA TYR A 54 -19.24 -12.18 3.96
C TYR A 54 -20.30 -12.95 4.76
N SER A 55 -19.88 -13.77 5.73
CA SER A 55 -20.80 -14.45 6.66
C SER A 55 -20.96 -13.65 7.96
N ASP A 56 -22.13 -13.67 8.58
CA ASP A 56 -22.36 -12.95 9.84
C ASP A 56 -21.43 -13.45 10.95
N GLU A 57 -21.15 -14.75 10.98
CA GLU A 57 -20.21 -15.35 11.93
C GLU A 57 -18.79 -14.79 11.78
N TYR A 58 -18.39 -14.37 10.57
CA TYR A 58 -17.11 -13.69 10.38
C TYR A 58 -17.06 -12.37 11.13
N LYS A 59 -18.11 -11.54 10.98
CA LYS A 59 -18.23 -10.24 11.64
C LYS A 59 -18.33 -10.41 13.17
N GLU A 60 -19.12 -11.36 13.62
CA GLU A 60 -19.25 -11.68 15.05
C GLU A 60 -17.92 -12.13 15.66
N ASN A 61 -17.16 -12.97 14.95
CA ASN A 61 -15.83 -13.40 15.40
C ASN A 61 -14.88 -12.22 15.54
N LEU A 62 -14.83 -11.29 14.57
CA LEU A 62 -14.01 -10.07 14.67
C LEU A 62 -14.37 -9.21 15.89
N ASN A 63 -15.67 -9.06 16.16
CA ASN A 63 -16.16 -8.32 17.33
C ASN A 63 -15.77 -9.02 18.63
N LYS A 64 -15.88 -10.35 18.67
CA LYS A 64 -15.47 -11.15 19.83
C LYS A 64 -13.98 -11.01 20.09
N ILE A 65 -13.13 -11.26 19.09
CA ILE A 65 -11.65 -11.20 19.19
C ILE A 65 -11.18 -9.87 19.76
N SER A 66 -11.87 -8.78 19.39
CA SER A 66 -11.53 -7.43 19.81
C SER A 66 -12.27 -6.96 21.07
N SER A 67 -13.13 -7.79 21.69
CA SER A 67 -14.02 -7.37 22.78
C SER A 67 -13.26 -6.84 24.00
N ASN A 68 -12.15 -7.51 24.37
CA ASN A 68 -11.35 -7.18 25.54
C ASN A 68 -10.38 -6.00 25.31
N ILE A 69 -10.26 -5.52 24.07
CA ILE A 69 -9.37 -4.42 23.72
C ILE A 69 -10.15 -3.11 23.85
N LYS A 70 -9.71 -2.23 24.76
CA LYS A 70 -10.36 -0.92 24.94
C LYS A 70 -10.13 -0.02 23.72
N PRO A 71 -11.15 0.74 23.28
CA PRO A 71 -10.97 1.72 22.21
C PRO A 71 -9.99 2.83 22.65
N SER A 72 -9.18 3.30 21.72
CA SER A 72 -8.32 4.45 21.94
C SER A 72 -9.14 5.76 21.98
N LYS A 73 -8.52 6.85 22.45
CA LYS A 73 -9.11 8.20 22.40
C LYS A 73 -9.08 8.86 21.02
N TYR A 74 -8.32 8.32 20.07
CA TYR A 74 -8.09 8.96 18.78
C TYR A 74 -9.25 8.70 17.83
N LYS A 75 -9.86 9.78 17.33
CA LYS A 75 -11.03 9.73 16.46
C LYS A 75 -10.69 9.73 14.97
N LYS A 76 -9.54 10.30 14.61
CA LYS A 76 -9.07 10.37 13.23
C LYS A 76 -7.77 9.59 13.12
N ILE A 77 -7.73 8.56 12.27
CA ILE A 77 -6.56 7.71 12.07
C ILE A 77 -6.14 7.76 10.60
N TYR A 78 -4.85 7.96 10.34
CA TYR A 78 -4.27 7.75 9.01
C TYR A 78 -3.39 6.50 9.04
N ILE A 79 -3.75 5.49 8.25
CA ILE A 79 -3.02 4.23 8.15
C ILE A 79 -1.96 4.36 7.05
N SER A 80 -0.72 4.54 7.46
CA SER A 80 0.40 4.77 6.57
C SER A 80 1.18 3.51 6.23
N ARG A 81 1.70 3.46 5.00
CA ARG A 81 2.66 2.45 4.52
C ARG A 81 4.06 3.02 4.32
N SER A 82 4.28 4.31 4.58
CA SER A 82 5.56 4.99 4.32
C SER A 82 6.75 4.36 5.07
N GLN A 83 6.45 3.67 6.17
CA GLN A 83 7.42 2.99 7.03
C GLN A 83 7.45 1.47 6.87
N ASP A 84 6.71 0.90 5.91
CA ASP A 84 6.75 -0.53 5.62
C ASP A 84 8.17 -0.90 5.15
N ILE A 85 8.96 -1.52 6.02
CA ILE A 85 10.28 -2.10 5.68
C ILE A 85 10.10 -3.44 4.96
N ILE A 86 8.94 -4.09 5.17
CA ILE A 86 8.69 -5.49 4.86
C ILE A 86 7.59 -5.53 3.80
N GLY A 87 7.97 -5.46 2.52
CA GLY A 87 7.02 -5.58 1.44
C GLY A 87 7.69 -5.73 0.07
N PHE A 88 7.13 -6.63 -0.74
CA PHE A 88 7.49 -6.78 -2.15
C PHE A 88 7.09 -5.55 -3.01
N THR A 89 6.28 -4.63 -2.47
CA THR A 89 5.77 -3.43 -3.16
C THR A 89 5.96 -2.18 -2.31
N GLN A 90 6.80 -1.26 -2.78
CA GLN A 90 6.99 0.04 -2.12
C GLN A 90 5.89 1.01 -2.53
N THR A 91 5.40 1.79 -1.57
CA THR A 91 4.56 2.96 -1.85
C THR A 91 5.43 4.20 -1.72
N ILE A 92 5.72 4.85 -2.85
CA ILE A 92 6.66 5.96 -2.94
C ILE A 92 5.86 7.27 -2.98
N GLY A 93 6.26 8.26 -2.17
CA GLY A 93 5.66 9.60 -2.14
C GLY A 93 4.54 9.77 -1.11
N GLU A 94 4.09 8.69 -0.46
CA GLU A 94 3.01 8.73 0.53
C GLU A 94 3.31 9.65 1.71
N GLU A 95 4.58 9.82 2.10
CA GLU A 95 5.00 10.68 3.20
C GLU A 95 4.46 12.11 3.09
N ASN A 96 4.27 12.59 1.87
CA ASN A 96 3.70 13.91 1.60
C ASN A 96 2.22 13.98 2.01
N ILE A 97 1.46 12.92 1.71
CA ILE A 97 0.05 12.82 2.07
C ILE A 97 -0.09 12.56 3.57
N GLU A 98 0.72 11.66 4.13
CA GLU A 98 0.76 11.38 5.56
C GLU A 98 0.94 12.66 6.39
N ASN A 99 1.88 13.52 5.98
CA ASN A 99 2.13 14.80 6.66
C ASN A 99 0.92 15.74 6.61
N ILE A 100 0.15 15.74 5.52
CA ILE A 100 -1.09 16.53 5.43
C ILE A 100 -2.09 16.02 6.45
N PHE A 101 -2.35 14.71 6.50
CA PHE A 101 -3.28 14.14 7.46
C PHE A 101 -2.81 14.35 8.91
N LYS A 102 -1.51 14.20 9.18
CA LYS A 102 -0.90 14.49 10.48
C LYS A 102 -1.17 15.92 10.93
N ASN A 103 -1.06 16.89 10.02
CA ASN A 103 -1.34 18.30 10.28
C ASN A 103 -2.86 18.63 10.39
N ASN A 104 -3.71 17.63 10.18
CA ASN A 104 -5.17 17.69 10.33
C ASN A 104 -5.68 16.84 11.50
N ASP A 105 -4.82 16.66 12.51
CA ASP A 105 -5.11 15.95 13.76
C ASP A 105 -5.38 14.45 13.59
N PHE A 106 -4.92 13.85 12.49
CA PHE A 106 -4.94 12.41 12.34
C PHE A 106 -3.78 11.79 13.11
N LYS A 107 -4.08 10.77 13.92
CA LYS A 107 -3.08 9.89 14.49
C LYS A 107 -2.55 8.97 13.39
N ILE A 108 -1.24 9.01 13.14
CA ILE A 108 -0.60 8.12 12.18
C ILE A 108 -0.41 6.73 12.80
N LEU A 109 -0.86 5.70 12.07
CA LEU A 109 -0.71 4.29 12.39
C LEU A 109 0.17 3.64 11.31
N TYR A 110 1.23 2.95 11.73
CA TYR A 110 2.06 2.10 10.86
C TYR A 110 1.84 0.62 11.22
N PRO A 111 0.90 -0.10 10.59
CA PRO A 111 0.49 -1.43 11.05
C PRO A 111 1.65 -2.43 11.15
N ALA A 112 2.61 -2.38 10.23
CA ALA A 112 3.75 -3.30 10.19
C ALA A 112 4.76 -3.09 11.35
N ARG A 113 4.64 -1.99 12.11
CA ARG A 113 5.53 -1.64 13.23
C ARG A 113 4.82 -1.57 14.57
N GLU A 114 3.50 -1.74 14.57
CA GLU A 114 2.67 -1.60 15.75
C GLU A 114 2.25 -2.97 16.28
N LYS A 115 2.03 -3.04 17.59
CA LYS A 115 1.42 -4.24 18.19
C LYS A 115 -0.01 -4.38 17.67
N LEU A 116 -0.45 -5.62 17.45
CA LEU A 116 -1.78 -5.92 16.94
C LEU A 116 -2.88 -5.30 17.81
N GLU A 117 -2.74 -5.38 19.14
CA GLU A 117 -3.68 -4.83 20.10
C GLU A 117 -3.75 -3.30 20.02
N THR A 118 -2.62 -2.64 19.76
CA THR A 118 -2.56 -1.18 19.55
C THR A 118 -3.32 -0.80 18.28
N ALA A 119 -3.08 -1.52 17.17
CA ALA A 119 -3.79 -1.28 15.92
C ALA A 119 -5.30 -1.47 16.09
N ILE A 120 -5.74 -2.54 16.75
CA ILE A 120 -7.15 -2.79 17.06
C ILE A 120 -7.74 -1.69 17.95
N SER A 121 -7.04 -1.28 19.01
CA SER A 121 -7.48 -0.20 19.90
C SER A 121 -7.70 1.11 19.15
N LEU A 122 -6.79 1.46 18.22
CA LEU A 122 -6.93 2.65 17.37
C LEU A 122 -8.15 2.55 16.46
N MET A 123 -8.35 1.42 15.78
CA MET A 123 -9.50 1.21 14.88
C MET A 123 -10.83 1.26 15.64
N LYS A 124 -10.93 0.65 16.82
CA LYS A 124 -12.15 0.70 17.65
C LYS A 124 -12.51 2.12 18.12
N GLY A 125 -11.52 2.96 18.35
CA GLY A 125 -11.72 4.36 18.78
C GLY A 125 -12.05 5.32 17.64
N ALA A 126 -11.72 4.93 16.40
CA ALA A 126 -11.81 5.78 15.22
C ALA A 126 -13.26 6.08 14.80
N GLU A 127 -13.45 7.28 14.27
CA GLU A 127 -14.65 7.76 13.57
C GLU A 127 -14.35 8.02 12.10
N VAL A 128 -13.11 8.43 11.81
CA VAL A 128 -12.59 8.63 10.44
C VAL A 128 -11.28 7.86 10.29
N VAL A 129 -11.20 7.02 9.28
CA VAL A 129 -9.98 6.29 8.90
C VAL A 129 -9.60 6.67 7.48
N ALA A 130 -8.39 7.16 7.30
CA ALA A 130 -7.82 7.51 6.00
C ALA A 130 -6.60 6.65 5.70
N GLY A 131 -6.30 6.40 4.44
CA GLY A 131 -5.07 5.73 4.06
C GLY A 131 -5.03 5.31 2.61
N VAL A 132 -3.85 4.84 2.19
CA VAL A 132 -3.66 4.26 0.87
C VAL A 132 -4.31 2.89 0.80
N VAL A 133 -5.19 2.69 -0.18
CA VAL A 133 -5.94 1.46 -0.41
C VAL A 133 -4.99 0.27 -0.55
N GLY A 134 -5.26 -0.81 0.18
CA GLY A 134 -4.44 -2.01 0.21
C GLY A 134 -4.62 -2.81 1.50
N THR A 135 -3.74 -3.78 1.73
CA THR A 135 -3.83 -4.69 2.89
C THR A 135 -3.78 -3.99 4.24
N ASN A 136 -3.15 -2.81 4.34
CA ASN A 136 -3.13 -1.97 5.53
C ASN A 136 -4.53 -1.41 5.85
N MET A 137 -5.32 -1.04 4.85
CA MET A 137 -6.68 -0.53 5.05
C MET A 137 -7.64 -1.60 5.55
N HIS A 138 -7.31 -2.89 5.38
CA HIS A 138 -8.13 -3.98 5.93
C HIS A 138 -8.22 -3.98 7.46
N ASN A 139 -7.37 -3.22 8.17
CA ASN A 139 -7.48 -3.02 9.62
C ASN A 139 -8.83 -2.42 10.04
N ILE A 140 -9.56 -1.77 9.11
CA ILE A 140 -10.94 -1.29 9.31
C ILE A 140 -11.90 -2.41 9.76
N LEU A 141 -11.58 -3.68 9.50
CA LEU A 141 -12.32 -4.84 10.04
C LEU A 141 -12.50 -4.79 11.57
N PHE A 142 -11.60 -4.12 12.29
CA PHE A 142 -11.67 -3.95 13.75
C PHE A 142 -12.31 -2.63 14.20
N ALA A 143 -12.74 -1.78 13.27
CA ALA A 143 -13.44 -0.55 13.59
C ALA A 143 -14.91 -0.83 13.96
N LYS A 144 -15.56 0.18 14.56
CA LYS A 144 -17.01 0.18 14.74
C LYS A 144 -17.74 0.27 13.40
N ASP A 145 -19.02 -0.05 13.40
CA ASP A 145 -19.87 0.15 12.23
C ASP A 145 -20.15 1.65 12.02
N ASN A 146 -20.57 2.04 10.82
CA ASN A 146 -20.90 3.42 10.44
C ASN A 146 -19.72 4.39 10.57
N ILE A 147 -18.50 3.93 10.29
CA ILE A 147 -17.33 4.82 10.23
C ILE A 147 -17.20 5.48 8.87
N LYS A 148 -16.45 6.58 8.85
CA LYS A 148 -16.05 7.24 7.62
C LYS A 148 -14.70 6.73 7.15
N THR A 149 -14.59 6.40 5.87
CA THR A 149 -13.31 5.96 5.29
C THR A 149 -12.88 6.86 4.14
N ILE A 150 -11.60 7.22 4.11
CA ILE A 150 -10.98 8.01 3.04
C ILE A 150 -9.93 7.10 2.37
N ASN A 151 -10.32 6.54 1.25
CA ASN A 151 -9.60 5.51 0.50
C ASN A 151 -8.82 6.17 -0.63
N LEU A 152 -7.51 6.35 -0.42
CA LEU A 152 -6.63 6.89 -1.45
C LEU A 152 -6.22 5.76 -2.40
N ASN A 153 -6.83 5.74 -3.58
CA ASN A 153 -6.53 4.75 -4.60
C ASN A 153 -5.06 4.88 -5.02
N ARG A 154 -4.41 3.72 -5.17
CA ARG A 154 -3.00 3.60 -5.57
C ARG A 154 -2.77 3.14 -7.00
N ARG A 155 -3.86 2.85 -7.71
CA ARG A 155 -3.91 2.39 -9.10
C ARG A 155 -5.35 2.48 -9.61
N ASN A 156 -5.52 2.34 -10.92
CA ASN A 156 -6.81 2.37 -11.64
C ASN A 156 -7.73 1.17 -11.42
N ASN A 157 -7.48 0.31 -10.42
CA ASN A 157 -8.26 -0.90 -10.18
C ASN A 157 -8.83 -0.92 -8.77
N GLU A 158 -10.10 -1.31 -8.69
CA GLU A 158 -10.84 -1.50 -7.44
C GLU A 158 -10.23 -2.63 -6.59
N THR A 159 -10.37 -2.50 -5.27
CA THR A 159 -9.97 -3.55 -4.33
C THR A 159 -11.20 -4.25 -3.80
N GLY A 160 -11.51 -5.44 -4.35
CA GLY A 160 -12.70 -6.19 -3.95
C GLY A 160 -12.79 -6.54 -2.47
N PHE A 161 -11.66 -6.56 -1.75
CA PHE A 161 -11.68 -6.67 -0.30
C PHE A 161 -12.29 -5.43 0.36
N GLN A 162 -11.93 -4.22 -0.08
CA GLN A 162 -12.39 -2.99 0.53
C GLN A 162 -13.91 -2.83 0.35
N ILE A 163 -14.46 -3.17 -0.82
CA ILE A 163 -15.91 -3.15 -1.07
C ILE A 163 -16.67 -4.03 -0.06
N VAL A 164 -16.19 -5.25 0.19
CA VAL A 164 -16.84 -6.17 1.14
C VAL A 164 -16.69 -5.68 2.58
N ILE A 165 -15.55 -5.08 2.94
CA ILE A 165 -15.33 -4.47 4.25
C ILE A 165 -16.29 -3.30 4.47
N ASP A 166 -16.44 -2.45 3.45
CA ASP A 166 -17.30 -1.28 3.49
C ASP A 166 -18.78 -1.69 3.70
N GLN A 167 -19.23 -2.74 3.00
CA GLN A 167 -20.54 -3.36 3.21
C GLN A 167 -20.68 -3.91 4.64
N MET A 168 -19.71 -4.69 5.11
CA MET A 168 -19.73 -5.31 6.43
C MET A 168 -19.81 -4.30 7.58
N LYS A 169 -19.12 -3.17 7.43
CA LYS A 169 -19.05 -2.11 8.44
C LYS A 169 -20.02 -0.98 8.18
N ASN A 170 -20.84 -1.05 7.13
CA ASN A 170 -21.74 0.02 6.68
C ASN A 170 -21.04 1.39 6.64
N THR A 171 -19.92 1.47 5.94
CA THR A 171 -19.07 2.67 5.97
C THR A 171 -19.55 3.78 5.05
N GLU A 172 -19.33 5.02 5.47
CA GLU A 172 -19.39 6.18 4.58
C GLU A 172 -18.04 6.33 3.87
N SER A 173 -17.90 5.69 2.72
CA SER A 173 -16.62 5.58 2.00
C SER A 173 -16.42 6.60 0.90
N TYR A 174 -15.25 7.25 0.92
CA TYR A 174 -14.78 8.14 -0.13
C TYR A 174 -13.59 7.49 -0.83
N TYR A 175 -13.64 7.34 -2.15
CA TYR A 175 -12.55 6.80 -2.97
C TYR A 175 -11.95 7.91 -3.83
N ILE A 176 -10.63 8.12 -3.71
CA ILE A 176 -9.95 9.25 -4.33
C ILE A 176 -8.68 8.78 -5.04
N ASP A 177 -8.61 9.04 -6.34
CA ASP A 177 -7.43 8.74 -7.14
C ASP A 177 -6.26 9.64 -6.73
N SER A 178 -5.31 9.06 -6.01
CA SER A 178 -4.14 9.75 -5.46
C SER A 178 -2.83 9.13 -5.97
N TYR A 179 -2.87 8.58 -7.18
CA TYR A 179 -1.77 7.85 -7.78
C TYR A 179 -1.33 8.46 -9.10
N TYR A 180 -0.05 8.23 -9.40
CA TYR A 180 0.58 8.59 -10.64
C TYR A 180 1.10 7.30 -11.26
N GLN A 181 0.61 6.94 -12.44
CA GLN A 181 0.98 5.69 -13.11
C GLN A 181 1.72 6.00 -14.42
N PRO A 182 3.01 6.36 -14.34
CA PRO A 182 3.79 6.77 -15.50
C PRO A 182 4.06 5.64 -16.50
N ILE A 183 3.94 4.38 -16.05
CA ILE A 183 4.11 3.18 -16.87
C ILE A 183 2.90 2.28 -16.61
N PRO A 184 2.32 1.64 -17.64
CA PRO A 184 1.25 0.65 -17.44
C PRO A 184 1.71 -0.44 -16.48
N THR A 185 1.08 -0.55 -15.32
CA THR A 185 1.36 -1.62 -14.35
C THR A 185 0.38 -2.75 -14.60
N ASN A 186 0.65 -3.61 -15.58
CA ASN A 186 -0.24 -4.72 -15.91
C ASN A 186 -0.01 -5.97 -15.05
N THR A 187 0.91 -5.93 -14.08
CA THR A 187 1.50 -7.16 -13.53
C THR A 187 1.71 -7.11 -12.01
N GLY A 188 0.75 -7.68 -11.27
CA GLY A 188 1.00 -8.38 -10.00
C GLY A 188 1.52 -7.58 -8.79
N SER A 189 1.71 -8.32 -7.71
CA SER A 189 1.95 -7.85 -6.34
C SER A 189 3.42 -7.47 -6.03
N ALA A 190 4.21 -7.07 -7.03
CA ALA A 190 5.67 -6.87 -6.90
C ALA A 190 6.21 -5.55 -7.51
N ILE A 191 5.35 -4.65 -7.97
CA ILE A 191 5.74 -3.36 -8.58
C ILE A 191 5.50 -2.22 -7.58
N PRO A 192 6.36 -1.18 -7.50
CA PRO A 192 6.10 0.00 -6.67
C PRO A 192 4.82 0.73 -7.09
N PHE A 193 4.25 1.50 -6.16
CA PHE A 193 3.21 2.49 -6.40
C PHE A 193 3.81 3.89 -6.22
N LEU A 194 3.36 4.86 -7.02
CA LEU A 194 3.70 6.27 -6.86
C LEU A 194 2.45 7.05 -6.45
N ILE A 195 2.48 7.62 -5.25
CA ILE A 195 1.34 8.23 -4.58
C ILE A 195 1.63 9.68 -4.28
N TYR A 196 0.79 10.57 -4.78
CA TYR A 196 0.91 12.01 -4.65
C TYR A 196 -0.49 12.65 -4.72
N PRO A 197 -0.71 13.81 -4.09
CA PRO A 197 -1.94 14.58 -4.27
C PRO A 197 -2.17 14.93 -5.75
N THR A 198 -3.24 14.37 -6.33
CA THR A 198 -3.71 14.71 -7.68
C THR A 198 -4.67 15.91 -7.60
N ASN A 199 -5.19 16.36 -8.74
CA ASN A 199 -6.29 17.34 -8.75
C ASN A 199 -7.53 16.82 -8.00
N TYR A 200 -7.83 15.52 -8.08
CA TYR A 200 -8.92 14.89 -7.35
C TYR A 200 -8.68 14.90 -5.84
N THR A 201 -7.45 14.57 -5.42
CA THR A 201 -7.06 14.66 -4.01
C THR A 201 -7.20 16.07 -3.46
N ILE A 202 -6.76 17.08 -4.22
CA ILE A 202 -6.84 18.50 -3.82
C ILE A 202 -8.30 18.97 -3.75
N SER A 203 -9.13 18.60 -4.72
CA SER A 203 -10.57 18.93 -4.68
C SER A 203 -11.23 18.31 -3.45
N PHE A 204 -10.99 17.03 -3.22
CA PHE A 204 -11.49 16.33 -2.05
C PHE A 204 -11.05 17.01 -0.74
N PHE A 205 -9.77 17.40 -0.62
CA PHE A 205 -9.30 18.11 0.57
C PHE A 205 -10.05 19.41 0.82
N LYS A 206 -10.37 20.16 -0.22
CA LYS A 206 -11.17 21.39 -0.10
C LYS A 206 -12.58 21.07 0.38
N ASP A 207 -13.24 20.11 -0.25
CA ASP A 207 -14.65 19.77 0.03
C ASP A 207 -14.82 19.14 1.41
N PHE A 208 -13.82 18.37 1.84
CA PHE A 208 -13.80 17.67 3.14
C PHE A 208 -13.22 18.53 4.29
N GLY A 209 -12.72 19.72 3.99
CA GLY A 209 -12.12 20.61 4.99
C GLY A 209 -10.76 20.15 5.53
N ILE A 210 -10.01 19.36 4.77
CA ILE A 210 -8.61 19.04 5.06
C ILE A 210 -7.75 20.27 4.74
N LYS A 211 -7.01 20.76 5.73
CA LYS A 211 -6.06 21.87 5.59
C LYS A 211 -4.81 21.40 4.84
N TYR A 212 -4.46 22.09 3.76
CA TYR A 212 -3.23 21.84 3.01
C TYR A 212 -2.59 23.17 2.57
N ASN A 213 -1.31 23.14 2.24
CA ASN A 213 -0.62 24.33 1.72
C ASN A 213 -1.15 24.65 0.32
N LYS A 214 -1.61 25.88 0.05
CA LYS A 214 -2.12 26.26 -1.29
C LYS A 214 -1.09 26.06 -2.40
N ASN A 215 0.20 26.16 -2.09
CA ASN A 215 1.32 25.94 -3.00
C ASN A 215 1.80 24.47 -3.00
N ILE A 216 0.99 23.53 -2.50
CA ILE A 216 1.34 22.10 -2.38
C ILE A 216 1.86 21.52 -3.69
N LYS A 217 1.27 21.86 -4.84
CA LYS A 217 1.77 21.39 -6.13
C LYS A 217 3.24 21.77 -6.33
N GLU A 218 3.59 23.04 -6.10
CA GLU A 218 4.97 23.56 -6.25
C GLU A 218 5.97 22.95 -5.27
N ILE A 219 5.54 22.76 -4.03
CA ILE A 219 6.34 22.10 -2.98
C ILE A 219 6.63 20.66 -3.39
N LEU A 220 5.59 19.95 -3.85
CA LEU A 220 5.69 18.54 -4.21
C LEU A 220 6.40 18.31 -5.53
N TYR A 221 6.34 19.22 -6.51
CA TYR A 221 7.07 19.08 -7.79
C TYR A 221 8.58 18.83 -7.60
N LYS A 222 9.19 19.47 -6.60
CA LYS A 222 10.62 19.30 -6.29
C LYS A 222 10.94 17.88 -5.84
N GLN A 223 10.08 17.29 -5.00
CA GLN A 223 10.23 15.94 -4.48
C GLN A 223 9.77 14.88 -5.49
N PHE A 224 8.70 15.16 -6.22
CA PHE A 224 8.07 14.27 -7.20
C PHE A 224 9.07 13.75 -8.22
N SER A 225 9.96 14.62 -8.70
CA SER A 225 11.04 14.26 -9.61
C SER A 225 11.96 13.16 -9.09
N PHE A 226 12.33 13.24 -7.81
CA PHE A 226 13.18 12.26 -7.15
C PHE A 226 12.43 10.96 -6.87
N ASP A 227 11.16 11.06 -6.48
CA ASP A 227 10.32 9.91 -6.17
C ASP A 227 9.90 9.14 -7.42
N LEU A 228 9.63 9.85 -8.52
CA LEU A 228 9.42 9.27 -9.84
C LEU A 228 10.66 8.52 -10.31
N THR A 229 11.84 9.08 -10.06
CA THR A 229 13.13 8.40 -10.33
C THR A 229 13.22 7.10 -9.54
N LYS A 230 12.96 7.14 -8.23
CA LYS A 230 12.94 5.96 -7.36
C LYS A 230 11.89 4.94 -7.82
N TYR A 231 10.71 5.39 -8.23
CA TYR A 231 9.65 4.54 -8.77
C TYR A 231 10.10 3.79 -10.01
N LEU A 232 10.65 4.51 -11.00
CA LEU A 232 11.11 3.90 -12.25
C LEU A 232 12.21 2.87 -11.99
N TYR A 233 13.16 3.20 -11.11
CA TYR A 233 14.19 2.24 -10.72
C TYR A 233 13.62 0.96 -10.11
N GLN A 234 12.72 1.09 -9.14
CA GLN A 234 12.11 -0.05 -8.48
C GLN A 234 11.23 -0.85 -9.44
N TYR A 235 10.50 -0.18 -10.33
CA TYR A 235 9.74 -0.80 -11.41
C TYR A 235 10.66 -1.67 -12.28
N HIS A 236 11.77 -1.11 -12.76
CA HIS A 236 12.74 -1.84 -13.57
C HIS A 236 13.38 -2.99 -12.83
N LYS A 237 13.76 -2.83 -11.56
CA LYS A 237 14.31 -3.91 -10.74
C LYS A 237 13.31 -5.06 -10.59
N SER A 238 12.05 -4.74 -10.30
CA SER A 238 10.98 -5.74 -10.15
C SER A 238 10.68 -6.47 -11.45
N VAL A 239 10.67 -5.78 -12.59
CA VAL A 239 10.51 -6.41 -13.90
C VAL A 239 11.76 -7.26 -14.25
N TYR A 240 12.96 -6.74 -13.98
CA TYR A 240 14.23 -7.41 -14.27
C TYR A 240 14.39 -8.72 -13.49
N ASN A 241 13.98 -8.74 -12.22
CA ASN A 241 14.07 -9.92 -11.37
C ASN A 241 13.01 -10.99 -11.67
N ASN A 242 11.96 -10.64 -12.43
CA ASN A 242 10.86 -11.55 -12.80
C ASN A 242 10.99 -12.10 -14.23
N LEU A 243 12.03 -11.73 -14.98
CA LEU A 243 12.26 -12.21 -16.34
C LEU A 243 13.42 -13.21 -16.35
N ASP A 244 13.15 -14.44 -16.80
CA ASP A 244 14.18 -15.42 -17.17
C ASP A 244 15.23 -14.79 -18.10
N ASN A 245 16.47 -15.27 -17.98
CA ASN A 245 17.74 -14.62 -18.33
C ASN A 245 17.94 -14.11 -19.77
N ASP A 246 16.98 -14.18 -20.70
CA ASP A 246 17.28 -14.14 -22.14
C ASP A 246 16.88 -12.88 -22.94
N THR A 247 16.64 -11.74 -22.28
CA THR A 247 16.20 -10.51 -23.00
C THR A 247 16.97 -9.25 -22.61
N SER A 248 18.30 -9.26 -22.64
CA SER A 248 19.14 -8.09 -22.29
C SER A 248 18.93 -6.83 -23.16
N VAL A 249 18.40 -6.98 -24.38
CA VAL A 249 18.25 -5.90 -25.38
C VAL A 249 16.89 -5.19 -25.31
N ILE A 250 15.82 -5.89 -24.94
CA ILE A 250 14.48 -5.30 -24.72
C ILE A 250 14.48 -4.37 -23.49
N LYS A 251 15.41 -4.59 -22.56
CA LYS A 251 15.51 -3.94 -21.23
C LYS A 251 15.87 -2.45 -21.18
N ASN A 252 16.35 -1.81 -22.26
CA ASN A 252 16.75 -0.38 -22.26
C ASN A 252 15.89 0.53 -23.14
N VAL A 253 15.22 -0.01 -24.16
CA VAL A 253 14.37 0.79 -25.06
C VAL A 253 13.10 1.23 -24.33
N ASP A 254 12.55 0.36 -23.48
CA ASP A 254 11.33 0.66 -22.71
C ASP A 254 11.56 1.65 -21.56
N LEU A 255 12.72 1.60 -20.87
CA LEU A 255 13.06 2.61 -19.85
C LEU A 255 13.15 4.01 -20.46
N VAL A 256 13.84 4.13 -21.59
CA VAL A 256 14.03 5.43 -22.26
C VAL A 256 12.71 5.95 -22.84
N ASN A 257 11.91 5.08 -23.45
CA ASN A 257 10.61 5.48 -24.00
C ASN A 257 9.63 5.83 -22.88
N SER A 258 9.59 5.05 -21.79
CA SER A 258 8.80 5.34 -20.59
C SER A 258 9.22 6.67 -19.96
N LEU A 259 10.52 6.94 -19.86
CA LEU A 259 11.02 8.22 -19.36
C LEU A 259 10.70 9.38 -20.29
N LYS A 260 10.72 9.18 -21.61
CA LYS A 260 10.32 10.21 -22.58
C LYS A 260 8.83 10.54 -22.46
N VAL A 261 7.97 9.53 -22.35
CA VAL A 261 6.53 9.69 -22.04
C VAL A 261 6.36 10.46 -20.73
N VAL A 262 7.09 10.08 -19.68
CA VAL A 262 7.06 10.79 -18.39
C VAL A 262 7.53 12.24 -18.49
N PHE A 263 8.62 12.51 -19.20
CA PHE A 263 9.15 13.86 -19.37
C PHE A 263 8.29 14.75 -20.29
N ASN A 264 7.49 14.15 -21.18
CA ASN A 264 6.66 14.86 -22.15
C ASN A 264 5.20 15.02 -21.70
N ASP A 265 4.60 13.99 -21.08
CA ASP A 265 3.16 13.94 -20.76
C ASP A 265 2.83 14.38 -19.33
N TYR A 266 3.80 14.35 -18.41
CA TYR A 266 3.63 15.06 -17.15
C TYR A 266 4.00 16.53 -17.34
N PRO A 267 3.21 17.48 -16.79
CA PRO A 267 3.54 18.90 -16.82
C PRO A 267 4.76 19.16 -15.92
N ILE A 268 5.91 18.81 -16.47
CA ILE A 268 7.28 19.00 -15.99
C ILE A 268 7.77 20.39 -16.42
N GLU A 269 6.83 21.28 -16.79
CA GLU A 269 7.08 22.64 -17.25
C GLU A 269 7.86 23.52 -16.25
N LYS A 270 7.99 23.08 -14.99
CA LYS A 270 8.73 23.77 -13.93
C LYS A 270 10.06 23.13 -13.51
N ILE A 271 10.51 22.03 -14.15
CA ILE A 271 11.82 21.42 -13.83
C ILE A 271 12.92 22.21 -14.56
N THR A 272 13.84 22.82 -13.80
CA THR A 272 15.01 23.49 -14.38
C THR A 272 15.89 22.50 -15.13
N LYS A 273 16.61 22.94 -16.18
CA LYS A 273 17.59 22.10 -16.90
C LYS A 273 18.56 21.38 -15.95
N LYS A 274 18.96 22.05 -14.85
CA LYS A 274 19.82 21.49 -13.80
C LYS A 274 19.15 20.32 -13.05
N GLN A 275 17.89 20.45 -12.68
CA GLN A 275 17.14 19.38 -12.02
C GLN A 275 16.89 18.20 -12.97
N LYS A 276 16.53 18.46 -14.24
CA LYS A 276 16.38 17.43 -15.28
C LYS A 276 17.68 16.63 -15.44
N LYS A 277 18.83 17.32 -15.53
CA LYS A 277 20.15 16.68 -15.58
C LYS A 277 20.45 15.84 -14.33
N ASN A 278 20.16 16.35 -13.13
CA ASN A 278 20.40 15.63 -11.88
C ASN A 278 19.56 14.34 -11.79
N ILE A 279 18.29 14.39 -12.22
CA ILE A 279 17.41 13.23 -12.33
C ILE A 279 17.99 12.19 -13.28
N ILE A 280 18.35 12.60 -14.50
CA ILE A 280 18.96 11.73 -15.52
C ILE A 280 20.24 11.10 -14.96
N ASP A 281 21.08 11.88 -14.27
CA ASP A 281 22.33 11.38 -13.70
C ASP A 281 22.10 10.38 -12.57
N LYS A 282 21.11 10.61 -11.69
CA LYS A 282 20.72 9.67 -10.64
C LYS A 282 20.20 8.34 -11.22
N ILE A 283 19.36 8.40 -12.25
CA ILE A 283 18.87 7.20 -12.95
C ILE A 283 20.02 6.47 -13.64
N ALA A 284 20.89 7.21 -14.31
CA ALA A 284 22.04 6.66 -15.03
C ALA A 284 22.96 5.87 -14.09
N TRP A 285 23.23 6.38 -12.89
CA TRP A 285 24.05 5.70 -11.88
C TRP A 285 23.52 4.32 -11.47
N TRP A 286 22.24 4.04 -11.70
CA TRP A 286 21.62 2.77 -11.37
C TRP A 286 21.62 1.75 -12.52
N ILE A 287 22.09 2.14 -13.71
CA ILE A 287 22.29 1.22 -14.83
C ILE A 287 23.65 0.53 -14.63
N PRO A 288 23.68 -0.78 -14.34
CA PRO A 288 24.90 -1.49 -13.90
C PRO A 288 25.95 -1.59 -15.01
N VAL A 289 25.54 -1.54 -16.27
CA VAL A 289 26.43 -1.63 -17.43
C VAL A 289 26.81 -0.23 -17.90
N LYS A 290 28.10 0.13 -17.77
CA LYS A 290 28.64 1.45 -18.16
C LYS A 290 28.24 1.88 -19.58
N LYS A 291 28.33 0.98 -20.56
CA LYS A 291 27.94 1.25 -21.95
C LYS A 291 26.45 1.62 -22.09
N LEU A 292 25.58 0.93 -21.36
CA LEU A 292 24.14 1.21 -21.35
C LEU A 292 23.82 2.52 -20.61
N ARG A 293 24.52 2.77 -19.50
CA ARG A 293 24.45 4.03 -18.75
C ARG A 293 24.82 5.24 -19.60
N ASP A 294 25.92 5.14 -20.34
CA ASP A 294 26.43 6.23 -21.16
C ASP A 294 25.51 6.46 -22.38
N ASN A 295 24.99 5.38 -22.99
CA ASN A 295 23.95 5.46 -24.03
C ASN A 295 22.66 6.10 -23.51
N PHE A 296 22.22 5.74 -22.31
CA PHE A 296 21.05 6.34 -21.65
C PHE A 296 21.24 7.85 -21.47
N ARG A 297 22.37 8.29 -20.88
CA ARG A 297 22.69 9.72 -20.72
C ARG A 297 22.67 10.45 -22.05
N ASN A 298 23.27 9.87 -23.09
CA ASN A 298 23.35 10.50 -24.41
C ASN A 298 21.96 10.71 -25.05
N LYS A 299 20.99 9.82 -24.82
CA LYS A 299 19.61 9.99 -25.32
C LYS A 299 18.84 11.15 -24.71
N PHE A 300 19.33 11.77 -23.63
CA PHE A 300 18.71 12.92 -22.95
C PHE A 300 19.61 14.17 -22.91
N LYS A 301 20.68 14.22 -23.71
CA LYS A 301 21.60 15.39 -23.80
C LYS A 301 21.05 16.57 -24.60
N HIS A 302 19.77 16.56 -24.98
CA HIS A 302 19.09 17.64 -25.72
C HIS A 302 18.02 18.30 -24.85
#